data_AF-A0A2I0JMW2-F1
#
_entry.id   AF-A0A2I0JMW2-F1
#
_cell.length_a   1.000
_cell.length_b   1.000
_cell.length_c   1.000
_cell.angle_alpha   90.00
_cell.angle_beta   90.00
_cell.angle_gamma   90.00
#
_symmetry.space_group_name_H-M   'P 1'
#
loop_
_entity.id
_entity.type
_entity.pdbx_description
1 polymer ?
#
loop_
_entity_poly.entity_id
_entity_poly.type
_entity_poly.pdbx_seq_one_letter_code
_entity_poly.pdbx_strand_id
1 'polypeptide(L)'
;MRGHLGPACNAVGYVDRQVWGVNHLYAYPVWQRLKACTLSAPNSGPFREDAPNWCRAPFEPEGLLSSISAIVSGTIGIHYGHVLVHFKGHAERLKQWVSMGLCLLVVAIILHFTDAIPINKQLYSFSYVCFTAGAAGIVFSGFYILIDVWGFRTPFLFLEWIGMNAMLVFVMAAQGIFEGFINGWYYKNSDNTLVYWIQKHIFNDVWHSERVGTLLYVIFAQITFWGVVSGILHKLGIYWKL
;
A
#
# COMPACT_ATOMS: atom_id res chain seq x y z
N MET A 1 -9.39 -7.61 -25.94
CA MET A 1 -8.29 -7.91 -26.89
C MET A 1 -7.27 -8.77 -26.15
N ARG A 2 -7.00 -9.99 -26.63
CA ARG A 2 -6.03 -10.91 -26.02
C ARG A 2 -4.62 -10.35 -26.23
N GLY A 3 -3.89 -10.12 -25.13
CA GLY A 3 -2.52 -9.58 -25.16
C GLY A 3 -1.59 -10.47 -25.98
N HIS A 4 -0.83 -9.86 -26.88
CA HIS A 4 0.17 -10.53 -27.72
C HIS A 4 1.27 -11.13 -26.84
N LEU A 5 1.66 -12.38 -27.09
CA LEU A 5 2.72 -13.11 -26.39
C LEU A 5 4.16 -12.64 -26.77
N GLY A 6 4.29 -11.40 -27.24
CA GLY A 6 5.59 -10.78 -27.49
C GLY A 6 6.29 -10.41 -26.18
N PRO A 7 7.56 -9.98 -26.22
CA PRO A 7 8.32 -9.65 -25.01
C PRO A 7 7.67 -8.53 -24.17
N ALA A 8 6.73 -7.75 -24.73
CA ALA A 8 5.90 -6.76 -24.04
C ALA A 8 4.46 -7.30 -23.87
N CYS A 9 4.26 -8.22 -22.93
CA CYS A 9 2.95 -8.84 -22.66
C CYS A 9 1.90 -7.90 -22.03
N ASN A 10 2.23 -6.62 -21.78
CA ASN A 10 1.29 -5.62 -21.27
C ASN A 10 1.47 -4.27 -22.00
N ALA A 11 0.37 -3.51 -22.12
CA ALA A 11 0.39 -2.21 -22.80
C ALA A 11 1.33 -1.21 -22.12
N VAL A 12 1.44 -1.27 -20.78
CA VAL A 12 2.36 -0.44 -19.99
C VAL A 12 3.80 -0.70 -20.38
N GLY A 13 4.26 -1.95 -20.33
CA GLY A 13 5.62 -2.30 -20.71
C GLY A 13 5.92 -2.10 -22.20
N TYR A 14 4.91 -2.12 -23.07
CA TYR A 14 5.09 -1.72 -24.47
C TYR A 14 5.40 -0.22 -24.59
N VAL A 15 4.60 0.63 -23.96
CA VAL A 15 4.80 2.09 -23.99
C VAL A 15 6.12 2.47 -23.33
N ASP A 16 6.43 1.94 -22.15
CA ASP A 16 7.65 2.30 -21.43
C ASP A 16 8.92 1.92 -22.23
N ARG A 17 8.91 0.79 -22.95
CA ARG A 17 10.03 0.42 -23.83
C ARG A 17 10.16 1.32 -25.04
N GLN A 18 9.04 1.78 -25.59
CA GLN A 18 9.06 2.67 -26.74
C GLN A 18 9.57 4.07 -26.35
N VAL A 19 9.22 4.53 -25.14
CA VAL A 19 9.57 5.88 -24.67
C VAL A 19 10.98 5.92 -24.05
N TRP A 20 11.35 4.93 -23.23
CA TRP A 20 12.61 4.94 -22.48
C TRP A 20 13.66 3.94 -23.01
N GLY A 21 13.26 2.97 -23.82
CA GLY A 21 14.15 1.93 -24.33
C GLY A 21 14.41 0.82 -23.30
N VAL A 22 14.74 -0.39 -23.78
CA VAL A 22 14.88 -1.59 -22.95
C VAL A 22 15.97 -1.46 -21.87
N ASN A 23 17.01 -0.67 -22.13
CA ASN A 23 18.14 -0.48 -21.22
C ASN A 23 17.77 0.31 -19.95
N HIS A 24 16.66 1.05 -19.97
CA HIS A 24 16.20 1.84 -18.82
C HIS A 24 15.25 1.07 -17.91
N LEU A 25 14.73 -0.08 -18.32
CA LEU A 25 13.79 -0.86 -17.51
C LEU A 25 14.53 -1.68 -16.45
N TYR A 26 13.92 -1.84 -15.28
CA TYR A 26 14.45 -2.75 -14.27
C TYR A 26 14.51 -4.18 -14.82
N ALA A 27 15.70 -4.78 -14.73
CA ALA A 27 15.97 -6.14 -15.17
C ALA A 27 15.29 -7.20 -14.27
N TYR A 28 14.80 -6.81 -13.09
CA TYR A 28 14.18 -7.72 -12.15
C TYR A 28 12.69 -7.94 -12.49
N PRO A 29 12.30 -9.15 -12.91
CA PRO A 29 10.94 -9.39 -13.42
C PRO A 29 9.91 -9.47 -12.28
N VAL A 30 8.85 -8.68 -12.41
CA VAL A 30 7.76 -8.63 -11.42
C VAL A 30 6.98 -9.93 -11.34
N TRP A 31 6.88 -10.68 -12.44
CA TRP A 31 6.03 -11.86 -12.52
C TRP A 31 6.69 -13.17 -12.06
N GLN A 32 7.92 -13.12 -11.57
CA GLN A 32 8.68 -14.30 -11.12
C GLN A 32 7.97 -15.17 -10.07
N ARG A 33 7.01 -14.61 -9.31
CA ARG A 33 6.26 -15.33 -8.26
C ARG A 33 4.98 -16.01 -8.78
N LEU A 34 4.64 -15.85 -10.06
CA LEU A 34 3.46 -16.50 -10.63
C LEU A 34 3.71 -18.01 -10.80
N LYS A 35 2.66 -18.82 -10.62
CA LYS A 35 2.69 -20.28 -10.85
C LYS A 35 3.12 -20.67 -12.28
N ALA A 36 2.91 -19.77 -13.23
CA ALA A 36 3.36 -19.93 -14.62
C ALA A 36 4.88 -19.76 -14.77
N CYS A 37 5.53 -19.06 -13.84
CA CYS A 37 6.95 -18.70 -13.91
C CYS A 37 7.82 -19.57 -12.98
N THR A 38 7.32 -19.97 -11.81
CA THR A 38 8.07 -20.79 -10.84
C THR A 38 7.20 -21.86 -10.18
N LEU A 39 7.80 -22.99 -9.82
CA LEU A 39 7.17 -24.04 -8.99
C LEU A 39 7.09 -23.64 -7.51
N SER A 40 7.90 -22.67 -7.07
CA SER A 40 7.96 -22.22 -5.69
C SER A 40 6.89 -21.18 -5.32
N ALA A 41 5.93 -20.92 -6.22
CA ALA A 41 4.87 -19.94 -6.00
C ALA A 41 4.09 -20.26 -4.70
N PRO A 42 3.88 -19.29 -3.79
CA PRO A 42 3.95 -17.84 -3.99
C PRO A 42 5.34 -17.20 -3.76
N ASN A 43 6.34 -17.99 -3.37
CA ASN A 43 7.70 -17.49 -3.13
C ASN A 43 8.46 -17.33 -4.46
N SER A 44 9.48 -16.47 -4.45
CA SER A 44 10.45 -16.43 -5.54
C SER A 44 11.29 -17.71 -5.52
N GLY A 45 11.48 -18.30 -6.69
CA GLY A 45 12.31 -19.48 -6.89
C GLY A 45 12.89 -19.48 -8.31
N PRO A 46 13.64 -20.52 -8.68
CA PRO A 46 14.13 -20.66 -10.04
C PRO A 46 12.95 -20.66 -11.03
N PHE A 47 13.18 -20.07 -12.20
CA PHE A 47 12.22 -20.13 -13.28
C PHE A 47 12.08 -21.56 -13.78
N ARG A 48 10.85 -21.95 -14.14
CA ARG A 48 10.62 -23.22 -14.82
C ARG A 48 11.33 -23.23 -16.18
N GLU A 49 11.75 -24.40 -16.62
CA GLU A 49 12.35 -24.57 -17.95
C GLU A 49 11.34 -24.27 -19.06
N ASP A 50 10.05 -24.57 -18.84
CA ASP A 50 8.91 -24.27 -19.72
C ASP A 50 8.29 -22.89 -19.48
N ALA A 51 8.93 -22.03 -18.66
CA ALA A 51 8.38 -20.72 -18.35
C ALA A 51 8.33 -19.83 -19.61
N PRO A 52 7.19 -19.17 -19.88
CA PRO A 52 7.06 -18.29 -21.04
C PRO A 52 8.00 -17.08 -20.94
N ASN A 53 8.47 -16.59 -22.09
CA ASN A 53 9.47 -15.51 -22.17
C ASN A 53 9.10 -14.24 -21.39
N TRP A 54 7.80 -13.94 -21.27
CA TRP A 54 7.35 -12.79 -20.50
C TRP A 54 7.68 -12.90 -19.01
N CYS A 55 7.83 -14.10 -18.44
CA CYS A 55 8.26 -14.27 -17.04
C CYS A 55 9.61 -13.62 -16.71
N ARG A 56 10.46 -13.40 -17.73
CA ARG A 56 11.79 -12.77 -17.60
C ARG A 56 11.81 -11.33 -18.12
N ALA A 57 10.66 -10.79 -18.51
CA ALA A 57 10.58 -9.48 -19.11
C ALA A 57 10.97 -8.39 -18.11
N PRO A 58 11.82 -7.43 -18.51
CA PRO A 58 12.09 -6.25 -17.70
C PRO A 58 10.83 -5.40 -17.60
N PHE A 59 10.67 -4.73 -16.46
CA PHE A 59 9.48 -3.98 -16.09
C PHE A 59 9.86 -2.68 -15.38
N GLU A 60 9.09 -1.62 -15.60
CA GLU A 60 9.34 -0.33 -14.98
C GLU A 60 8.18 0.05 -14.05
N PRO A 61 8.35 -0.04 -12.71
CA PRO A 61 7.29 0.28 -11.77
C PRO A 61 6.91 1.76 -11.79
N GLU A 62 7.85 2.64 -12.12
CA GLU A 62 7.67 4.09 -12.20
C GLU A 62 7.54 4.55 -13.66
N GLY A 63 6.98 3.69 -14.54
CA GLY A 63 6.73 3.92 -15.96
C GLY A 63 5.97 5.21 -16.27
N LEU A 64 5.90 5.62 -17.53
CA LEU A 64 5.16 6.82 -17.95
C LEU A 64 3.67 6.71 -17.58
N LEU A 65 3.06 5.56 -17.89
CA LEU A 65 1.65 5.30 -17.60
C LEU A 65 1.39 5.11 -16.09
N SER A 66 2.37 4.57 -15.36
CA SER A 66 2.30 4.45 -13.90
C SER A 66 2.35 5.85 -13.26
N SER A 67 3.27 6.71 -13.72
CA SER A 67 3.41 8.10 -13.30
C SER A 67 2.13 8.92 -13.55
N ILE A 68 1.51 8.78 -14.72
CA ILE A 68 0.21 9.43 -15.01
C ILE A 68 -0.86 8.97 -14.02
N SER A 69 -0.93 7.67 -13.75
CA SER A 69 -1.88 7.09 -12.80
C SER A 69 -1.61 7.58 -11.37
N ALA A 70 -0.34 7.75 -10.98
CA ALA A 70 0.08 8.33 -9.71
C ALA A 70 -0.34 9.81 -9.58
N ILE A 71 -0.17 10.62 -10.63
CA ILE A 71 -0.65 12.01 -10.67
C ILE A 71 -2.18 12.06 -10.50
N VAL A 72 -2.91 11.17 -11.17
CA VAL A 72 -4.37 11.07 -11.02
C VAL A 72 -4.75 10.71 -9.57
N SER A 73 -4.08 9.73 -8.97
CA SER A 73 -4.32 9.39 -7.56
C SER A 73 -4.07 10.57 -6.62
N GLY A 74 -2.95 11.29 -6.83
CA GLY A 74 -2.61 12.49 -6.06
C GLY A 74 -3.63 13.60 -6.20
N THR A 75 -4.10 13.87 -7.42
CA THR A 75 -5.12 14.92 -7.67
C THR A 75 -6.49 14.56 -7.05
N ILE A 76 -6.89 13.29 -7.05
CA ILE A 76 -8.09 12.84 -6.32
C ILE A 76 -7.94 13.07 -4.81
N GLY A 77 -6.76 12.78 -4.24
CA GLY A 77 -6.46 13.07 -2.84
C GLY A 77 -6.54 14.57 -2.51
N ILE A 78 -5.96 15.42 -3.36
CA ILE A 78 -6.06 16.88 -3.24
C ILE A 78 -7.52 17.33 -3.31
N HIS A 79 -8.34 16.73 -4.18
CA HIS A 79 -9.77 17.04 -4.25
C HIS A 79 -10.51 16.73 -2.94
N TYR A 80 -10.25 15.58 -2.32
CA TYR A 80 -10.81 15.25 -1.00
C TYR A 80 -10.46 16.31 0.05
N GLY A 81 -9.19 16.74 0.10
CA GLY A 81 -8.73 17.82 0.98
C GLY A 81 -9.34 19.18 0.65
N HIS A 82 -9.51 19.50 -0.63
CA HIS A 82 -10.13 20.74 -1.08
C HIS A 82 -11.61 20.84 -0.61
N VAL A 83 -12.36 19.73 -0.70
CA VAL A 83 -13.73 19.65 -0.19
C VAL A 83 -13.77 19.88 1.33
N LEU A 84 -12.79 19.37 2.08
CA LEU A 84 -12.69 19.57 3.53
C LEU A 84 -12.58 21.06 3.90
N VAL A 85 -11.75 21.81 3.16
CA VAL A 85 -11.48 23.23 3.42
C VAL A 85 -12.62 24.13 2.94
N HIS A 86 -13.19 23.84 1.77
CA HIS A 86 -14.13 24.74 1.11
C HIS A 86 -15.57 24.64 1.67
N PHE A 87 -16.05 23.42 1.94
CA PHE A 87 -17.40 23.22 2.48
C PHE A 87 -17.37 23.29 4.00
N LYS A 88 -18.30 24.03 4.63
CA LYS A 88 -18.37 24.15 6.09
C LYS A 88 -19.36 23.16 6.73
N GLY A 89 -20.39 22.73 6.00
CA GLY A 89 -21.39 21.79 6.50
C GLY A 89 -20.90 20.33 6.49
N HIS A 90 -21.13 19.59 7.58
CA HIS A 90 -20.78 18.16 7.67
C HIS A 90 -21.50 17.33 6.59
N ALA A 91 -22.78 17.59 6.36
CA ALA A 91 -23.58 16.87 5.37
C ALA A 91 -23.10 17.12 3.93
N GLU A 92 -22.68 18.35 3.62
CA GLU A 92 -22.17 18.71 2.29
C GLU A 92 -20.83 18.03 1.99
N ARG A 93 -19.91 18.01 2.97
CA ARG A 93 -18.63 17.30 2.87
C ARG A 93 -18.85 15.81 2.62
N LEU A 94 -19.68 15.18 3.45
CA LEU A 94 -19.98 13.75 3.32
C LEU A 94 -20.66 13.42 2.00
N LYS A 95 -21.59 14.27 1.54
CA LYS A 95 -22.24 14.07 0.24
C LYS A 95 -21.22 14.04 -0.90
N GLN A 96 -20.26 14.96 -0.92
CA GLN A 96 -19.23 15.01 -1.97
C GLN A 96 -18.25 13.82 -1.87
N TRP A 97 -17.79 13.48 -0.66
CA TRP A 97 -16.83 12.39 -0.50
C TRP A 97 -17.43 11.03 -0.81
N VAL A 98 -18.65 10.77 -0.31
CA VAL A 98 -19.35 9.50 -0.55
C VAL A 98 -19.79 9.40 -2.00
N SER A 99 -20.28 10.48 -2.62
CA SER A 99 -20.67 10.44 -4.04
C SER A 99 -19.47 10.15 -4.95
N MET A 100 -18.35 10.85 -4.73
CA MET A 100 -17.12 10.62 -5.49
C MET A 100 -16.54 9.23 -5.20
N GLY A 101 -16.53 8.81 -3.93
CA GLY A 101 -16.05 7.50 -3.53
C GLY A 101 -16.82 6.35 -4.18
N LEU A 102 -18.15 6.42 -4.16
CA LEU A 102 -19.01 5.44 -4.83
C LEU A 102 -18.85 5.46 -6.34
N CYS A 103 -18.76 6.65 -6.95
CA CYS A 103 -18.55 6.79 -8.40
C CYS A 103 -17.25 6.11 -8.84
N LEU A 104 -16.15 6.39 -8.13
CA LEU A 104 -14.84 5.78 -8.41
C LEU A 104 -14.85 4.26 -8.21
N LEU A 105 -15.52 3.75 -7.15
CA LEU A 105 -15.68 2.31 -6.94
C LEU A 105 -16.47 1.65 -8.07
N VAL A 106 -17.58 2.26 -8.51
CA VAL A 106 -18.39 1.74 -9.62
C VAL A 106 -17.57 1.70 -10.90
N VAL A 107 -16.84 2.77 -11.23
CA VAL A 107 -15.95 2.82 -12.41
C VAL A 107 -14.89 1.72 -12.32
N ALA A 108 -14.25 1.53 -11.16
CA ALA A 108 -13.25 0.50 -10.96
C ALA A 108 -13.80 -0.91 -11.16
N ILE A 109 -14.98 -1.18 -10.60
CA ILE A 109 -15.67 -2.47 -10.70
C ILE A 109 -16.06 -2.74 -12.17
N ILE A 110 -16.65 -1.75 -12.85
CA ILE A 110 -17.01 -1.89 -14.28
C ILE A 110 -15.76 -2.19 -15.11
N LEU A 111 -14.67 -1.44 -14.93
CA LEU A 111 -13.41 -1.67 -15.65
C LEU A 111 -12.82 -3.06 -15.39
N HIS A 112 -12.98 -3.58 -14.17
CA HIS A 112 -12.51 -4.91 -13.81
C HIS A 112 -13.35 -6.03 -14.42
N PHE A 113 -14.67 -5.95 -14.30
CA PHE A 113 -15.59 -7.00 -14.77
C PHE A 113 -15.80 -7.00 -16.29
N THR A 114 -15.57 -5.88 -16.96
CA THR A 114 -15.58 -5.81 -18.43
C THR A 114 -14.28 -6.30 -19.07
N ASP A 115 -13.32 -6.76 -18.26
CA ASP A 115 -11.96 -7.14 -18.67
C ASP A 115 -11.22 -6.04 -19.47
N ALA A 116 -11.66 -4.78 -19.36
CA ALA A 116 -11.04 -3.65 -20.05
C ALA A 116 -9.69 -3.30 -19.41
N ILE A 117 -9.68 -3.10 -18.09
CA ILE A 117 -8.46 -2.83 -17.31
C ILE A 117 -8.57 -3.56 -15.97
N PRO A 118 -7.92 -4.73 -15.79
CA PRO A 118 -7.96 -5.44 -14.53
C PRO A 118 -7.26 -4.65 -13.41
N ILE A 119 -7.74 -4.84 -12.18
CA ILE A 119 -7.13 -4.24 -11.00
C ILE A 119 -5.74 -4.85 -10.83
N ASN A 120 -4.71 -4.04 -11.02
CA ASN A 120 -3.33 -4.49 -10.94
C ASN A 120 -2.48 -3.49 -10.15
N LYS A 121 -2.08 -3.93 -8.95
CA LYS A 121 -1.24 -3.13 -8.05
C LYS A 121 0.16 -2.86 -8.62
N GLN A 122 0.76 -3.84 -9.30
CA GLN A 122 2.14 -3.71 -9.80
C GLN A 122 2.24 -2.75 -10.98
N LEU A 123 1.18 -2.68 -11.79
CA LEU A 123 1.09 -1.74 -12.92
C LEU A 123 0.53 -0.38 -12.51
N TYR A 124 0.18 -0.22 -11.22
CA TYR A 124 -0.56 0.93 -10.71
C TYR A 124 -1.72 1.32 -11.65
N SER A 125 -2.53 0.32 -12.04
CA SER A 125 -3.50 0.48 -13.12
C SER A 125 -4.58 1.51 -12.78
N PHE A 126 -5.16 2.15 -13.79
CA PHE A 126 -6.23 3.13 -13.57
C PHE A 126 -7.42 2.57 -12.77
N SER A 127 -7.82 1.32 -13.04
CA SER A 127 -8.87 0.65 -12.25
C SER A 127 -8.46 0.42 -10.80
N TYR A 128 -7.17 0.13 -10.54
CA TYR A 128 -6.63 0.06 -9.19
C TYR A 128 -6.66 1.43 -8.49
N VAL A 129 -6.29 2.51 -9.18
CA VAL A 129 -6.36 3.89 -8.65
C VAL A 129 -7.80 4.27 -8.30
N CYS A 130 -8.76 4.04 -9.19
CA CYS A 130 -10.17 4.31 -8.90
C CYS A 130 -10.68 3.48 -7.71
N PHE A 131 -10.30 2.19 -7.64
CA PHE A 131 -10.72 1.32 -6.55
C PHE A 131 -10.18 1.79 -5.19
N THR A 132 -8.88 2.06 -5.11
CA THR A 132 -8.24 2.47 -3.85
C THR A 132 -8.65 3.87 -3.42
N ALA A 133 -8.74 4.82 -4.35
CA ALA A 133 -9.20 6.16 -4.06
C ALA A 133 -10.67 6.17 -3.61
N GLY A 134 -11.52 5.39 -4.27
CA GLY A 134 -12.93 5.24 -3.89
C GLY A 134 -13.10 4.61 -2.51
N ALA A 135 -12.41 3.50 -2.25
CA ALA A 135 -12.40 2.84 -0.94
C ALA A 135 -11.87 3.78 0.17
N ALA A 136 -10.77 4.49 -0.10
CA ALA A 136 -10.21 5.47 0.83
C ALA A 136 -11.21 6.58 1.14
N GLY A 137 -11.93 7.11 0.15
CA GLY A 137 -12.98 8.12 0.36
C GLY A 137 -14.14 7.65 1.24
N ILE A 138 -14.59 6.40 1.09
CA ILE A 138 -15.63 5.81 1.94
C ILE A 138 -15.13 5.62 3.37
N VAL A 139 -13.94 5.06 3.54
CA VAL A 139 -13.32 4.86 4.87
C VAL A 139 -13.09 6.20 5.55
N PHE A 140 -12.57 7.20 4.82
CA PHE A 140 -12.37 8.55 5.31
C PHE A 140 -13.69 9.21 5.76
N SER A 141 -14.77 9.03 4.99
CA SER A 141 -16.10 9.51 5.37
C SER A 141 -16.60 8.83 6.66
N GLY A 142 -16.35 7.53 6.83
CA GLY A 142 -16.69 6.80 8.04
C GLY A 142 -15.95 7.33 9.28
N PHE A 143 -14.64 7.55 9.18
CA PHE A 143 -13.86 8.14 10.26
C PHE A 143 -14.31 9.57 10.59
N TYR A 144 -14.62 10.38 9.58
CA TYR A 144 -15.14 11.74 9.79
C TYR A 144 -16.46 11.74 10.57
N ILE A 145 -17.40 10.84 10.25
CA ILE A 145 -18.65 10.71 11.01
C ILE A 145 -18.34 10.32 12.47
N LEU A 146 -17.50 9.31 12.67
CA LEU A 146 -17.18 8.79 13.99
C LEU A 146 -16.51 9.85 14.89
N ILE A 147 -15.55 10.58 14.33
CA ILE A 147 -14.69 11.50 15.09
C ILE A 147 -15.31 12.89 15.18
N ASP A 148 -15.71 13.48 14.05
CA ASP A 148 -16.12 14.89 13.99
C ASP A 148 -17.63 15.08 14.12
N VAL A 149 -18.47 14.10 13.76
CA VAL A 149 -19.94 14.21 13.90
C VAL A 149 -20.42 13.63 15.23
N TRP A 150 -19.96 12.43 15.61
CA TRP A 150 -20.33 11.79 16.88
C TRP A 150 -19.42 12.18 18.05
N GLY A 151 -18.29 12.83 17.80
CA GLY A 151 -17.42 13.38 18.86
C GLY A 151 -16.57 12.34 19.59
N PHE A 152 -16.42 11.11 19.07
CA PHE A 152 -15.57 10.07 19.68
C PHE A 152 -14.07 10.33 19.43
N ARG A 153 -13.52 11.45 19.92
CA ARG A 153 -12.10 11.81 19.68
C ARG A 153 -11.10 11.03 20.52
N THR A 154 -11.41 10.76 21.79
CA THR A 154 -10.44 10.26 22.78
C THR A 154 -9.71 8.97 22.38
N PRO A 155 -10.34 7.92 21.81
CA PRO A 155 -9.61 6.73 21.39
C PRO A 155 -8.80 6.94 20.10
N PHE A 156 -9.06 8.00 19.31
CA PHE A 156 -8.38 8.25 18.04
C PHE A 156 -7.21 9.24 18.15
N LEU A 157 -6.95 9.80 19.34
CA LEU A 157 -5.83 10.75 19.55
C LEU A 157 -4.47 10.14 19.20
N PHE A 158 -4.26 8.84 19.46
CA PHE A 158 -3.00 8.19 19.08
C PHE A 158 -2.81 8.13 17.56
N LEU A 159 -3.90 7.97 16.79
CA LEU A 159 -3.87 7.97 15.33
C LEU A 159 -3.60 9.38 14.79
N GLU A 160 -4.11 10.41 15.46
CA GLU A 160 -3.81 11.81 15.16
C GLU A 160 -2.32 12.11 15.34
N TRP A 161 -1.70 11.65 16.43
CA TRP A 161 -0.25 11.82 16.66
C TRP A 161 0.60 11.16 15.59
N ILE A 162 0.26 9.93 15.20
CA ILE A 162 0.92 9.21 14.10
C ILE A 162 0.75 10.00 12.79
N GLY A 163 -0.45 10.51 12.52
CA GLY A 163 -0.75 11.31 11.34
C GLY A 163 0.08 12.59 11.25
N MET A 164 0.24 13.31 12.37
CA MET A 164 1.06 14.54 12.42
C MET A 164 2.56 14.29 12.18
N ASN A 165 3.04 13.07 12.42
CA ASN A 165 4.43 12.65 12.20
C ASN A 165 4.56 11.61 11.07
N ALA A 166 3.58 11.55 10.15
CA ALA A 166 3.49 10.49 9.14
C ALA A 166 4.75 10.38 8.25
N MET A 167 5.42 11.49 7.94
CA MET A 167 6.64 11.47 7.12
C MET A 167 7.79 10.74 7.82
N LEU A 168 7.97 10.97 9.12
CA LEU A 168 8.99 10.28 9.91
C LEU A 168 8.71 8.78 9.96
N VAL A 169 7.45 8.42 10.25
CA VAL A 169 7.02 7.02 10.27
C VAL A 169 7.27 6.36 8.92
N PHE A 170 6.93 7.04 7.83
CA PHE A 170 7.14 6.56 6.47
C PHE A 170 8.62 6.31 6.17
N VAL A 171 9.51 7.28 6.40
CA VAL A 171 10.94 7.13 6.11
C VAL A 171 11.58 6.02 6.94
N MET A 172 11.28 5.98 8.24
CA MET A 172 11.85 4.98 9.16
C MET A 172 11.35 3.56 8.87
N ALA A 173 10.09 3.42 8.45
CA ALA A 173 9.52 2.14 8.04
C ALA A 173 10.01 1.71 6.65
N ALA A 174 10.01 2.60 5.65
CA ALA A 174 10.36 2.28 4.28
C ALA A 174 11.84 1.91 4.10
N GLN A 175 12.73 2.56 4.86
CA GLN A 175 14.16 2.23 4.85
C GLN A 175 14.49 0.98 5.68
N GLY A 176 13.48 0.33 6.29
CA GLY A 176 13.70 -0.82 7.16
C GLY A 176 14.58 -0.52 8.37
N ILE A 177 14.82 0.76 8.70
CA ILE A 177 15.67 1.17 9.82
C ILE A 177 15.05 0.68 11.11
N PHE A 178 13.73 0.81 11.24
CA PHE A 178 13.00 0.31 12.40
C PHE A 178 13.06 -1.22 12.51
N GLU A 179 12.76 -1.92 11.41
CA GLU A 179 12.79 -3.39 11.38
C GLU A 179 14.20 -3.92 11.65
N GLY A 180 15.23 -3.27 11.09
CA GLY A 180 16.63 -3.59 11.33
C GLY A 180 17.08 -3.31 12.76
N PHE A 181 16.63 -2.20 13.36
CA PHE A 181 16.94 -1.88 14.76
C PHE A 181 16.32 -2.91 15.72
N ILE A 182 15.05 -3.26 15.53
CA ILE A 182 14.32 -4.19 16.40
C ILE A 182 14.78 -5.64 16.17
N ASN A 183 15.05 -6.05 14.92
CA ASN A 183 15.61 -7.37 14.63
C ASN A 183 17.10 -7.50 14.98
N GLY A 184 17.82 -6.39 15.16
CA GLY A 184 19.23 -6.39 15.54
C GLY A 184 19.49 -6.84 16.99
N TRP A 185 18.45 -6.96 17.82
CA TRP A 185 18.56 -7.48 19.17
C TRP A 185 18.31 -8.99 19.18
N TYR A 186 19.37 -9.76 19.40
CA TYR A 186 19.32 -11.21 19.48
C TYR A 186 19.02 -11.66 20.90
N TYR A 187 18.19 -12.69 21.04
CA TYR A 187 17.90 -13.33 22.31
C TYR A 187 18.44 -14.77 22.33
N LYS A 188 19.42 -15.01 23.20
CA LYS A 188 20.19 -16.27 23.37
C LYS A 188 21.04 -16.73 22.19
N ASN A 189 20.52 -16.80 20.96
CA ASN A 189 21.26 -17.27 19.76
C ASN A 189 21.13 -16.27 18.59
N SER A 190 22.10 -16.26 17.67
CA SER A 190 22.11 -15.45 16.44
C SER A 190 20.91 -15.68 15.52
N ASP A 191 20.22 -16.81 15.68
CA ASP A 191 19.11 -17.21 14.81
C ASP A 191 17.75 -16.82 15.39
N ASN A 192 17.71 -16.33 16.64
CA ASN A 192 16.48 -15.93 17.34
C ASN A 192 16.50 -14.44 17.66
N THR A 193 15.89 -13.64 16.79
CA THR A 193 15.65 -12.23 17.05
C THR A 193 14.63 -12.06 18.17
N LEU A 194 14.74 -10.96 18.92
CA LEU A 194 13.77 -10.60 19.96
C LEU A 194 12.34 -10.50 19.41
N VAL A 195 12.21 -10.07 18.16
CA VAL A 195 10.95 -10.05 17.39
C VAL A 195 10.40 -11.46 17.20
N TYR A 196 11.22 -12.38 16.72
CA TYR A 196 10.79 -13.77 16.52
C TYR A 196 10.36 -14.41 17.83
N TRP A 197 11.05 -14.10 18.93
CA TRP A 197 10.67 -14.58 20.26
C TRP A 197 9.32 -14.03 20.71
N ILE A 198 9.10 -12.70 20.61
CA ILE A 198 7.83 -12.03 20.95
C ILE A 198 6.69 -12.59 20.09
N GLN A 199 6.90 -12.68 18.77
CA GLN A 199 5.91 -13.20 17.83
C GLN A 199 5.54 -14.65 18.15
N LYS A 200 6.53 -15.50 18.45
CA LYS A 200 6.30 -16.91 18.76
C LYS A 200 5.59 -17.10 20.10
N HIS A 201 6.09 -16.50 21.19
CA HIS A 201 5.59 -16.77 22.54
C HIS A 201 4.35 -15.95 22.92
N ILE A 202 4.22 -14.71 22.42
CA ILE A 202 3.09 -13.84 22.80
C ILE A 202 1.93 -14.00 21.83
N PHE A 203 2.20 -14.07 20.52
CA PHE A 203 1.15 -14.06 19.50
C PHE A 203 0.82 -15.45 18.96
N ASN A 204 1.81 -16.25 18.56
CA ASN A 204 1.57 -17.56 17.95
C ASN A 204 1.10 -18.61 18.98
N ASP A 205 1.70 -18.66 20.18
CA ASP A 205 1.30 -19.63 21.21
C ASP A 205 -0.12 -19.36 21.75
N VAL A 206 -0.56 -18.10 21.76
CA VAL A 206 -1.91 -17.77 22.24
C VAL A 206 -2.97 -17.95 21.14
N TRP A 207 -2.67 -17.59 19.88
CA TRP A 207 -3.63 -17.69 18.75
C TRP A 207 -3.50 -18.97 17.90
N HIS A 208 -2.54 -19.86 18.21
CA HIS A 208 -2.32 -21.15 17.54
C HIS A 208 -2.17 -21.08 16.01
N SER A 209 -1.86 -19.91 15.46
CA SER A 209 -1.75 -19.68 14.02
C SER A 209 -0.71 -18.63 13.71
N GLU A 210 0.28 -19.01 12.90
CA GLU A 210 1.39 -18.14 12.52
C GLU A 210 0.94 -16.91 11.72
N ARG A 211 -0.07 -17.08 10.85
CA ARG A 211 -0.60 -15.97 10.03
C ARG A 211 -1.30 -14.93 10.89
N VAL A 212 -2.12 -15.39 11.84
CA VAL A 212 -2.85 -14.50 12.75
C VAL A 212 -1.89 -13.84 13.72
N GLY A 213 -0.92 -14.59 14.26
CA GLY A 213 0.06 -14.02 15.17
C GLY A 213 0.96 -12.97 14.51
N THR A 214 1.35 -13.16 13.24
CA THR A 214 2.07 -12.14 12.47
C THR A 214 1.23 -10.87 12.27
N LEU A 215 -0.05 -11.04 11.92
CA LEU A 215 -0.97 -9.92 11.71
C LEU A 215 -1.19 -9.13 13.01
N LEU A 216 -1.40 -9.84 14.12
CA LEU A 216 -1.58 -9.22 15.44
C LEU A 216 -0.30 -8.52 15.92
N TYR A 217 0.88 -9.09 15.65
CA TYR A 217 2.14 -8.41 15.94
C TYR A 217 2.24 -7.07 15.20
N VAL A 218 1.92 -7.03 13.91
CA VAL A 218 1.93 -5.79 13.13
C VAL A 218 0.92 -4.78 13.69
N ILE A 219 -0.31 -5.22 13.96
CA ILE A 219 -1.36 -4.32 14.45
C ILE A 219 -1.05 -3.79 15.85
N PHE A 220 -0.66 -4.66 16.79
CA PHE A 220 -0.51 -4.27 18.18
C PHE A 220 0.91 -3.79 18.48
N ALA A 221 1.96 -4.51 18.08
CA ALA A 221 3.31 -4.09 18.41
C ALA A 221 3.74 -2.88 17.57
N GLN A 222 3.54 -2.92 16.25
CA GLN A 222 4.06 -1.88 15.36
C GLN A 222 3.24 -0.58 15.41
N ILE A 223 1.89 -0.65 15.40
CA ILE A 223 1.06 0.56 15.49
C ILE A 223 1.17 1.19 16.88
N THR A 224 1.15 0.39 17.96
CA THR A 224 1.32 0.96 19.32
C THR A 224 2.71 1.55 19.49
N PHE A 225 3.76 0.91 18.98
CA PHE A 225 5.11 1.48 19.00
C PHE A 225 5.14 2.85 18.33
N TRP A 226 4.63 2.97 17.10
CA TRP A 226 4.60 4.24 16.38
C TRP A 226 3.68 5.27 17.03
N GLY A 227 2.60 4.83 17.68
CA GLY A 227 1.73 5.68 18.50
C GLY A 227 2.47 6.29 19.68
N VAL A 228 3.27 5.49 20.39
CA VAL A 228 4.10 5.97 21.52
C VAL A 228 5.19 6.91 21.03
N VAL A 229 5.95 6.54 19.99
CA VAL A 229 7.02 7.39 19.43
C VAL A 229 6.45 8.72 18.95
N SER A 230 5.36 8.69 18.20
CA SER A 230 4.71 9.90 17.70
C SER A 230 4.11 10.73 18.82
N GLY A 231 3.60 10.11 19.89
CA GLY A 231 3.14 10.80 21.10
C GLY A 231 4.27 11.50 21.86
N ILE A 232 5.45 10.88 21.95
CA ILE A 232 6.65 11.50 22.54
C ILE A 232 7.08 12.70 21.68
N LEU A 233 7.18 12.53 20.36
CA LEU A 233 7.52 13.61 19.43
C LEU A 233 6.53 14.78 19.52
N HIS A 234 5.23 14.48 19.59
CA HIS A 234 4.17 15.46 19.78
C HIS A 234 4.34 16.23 21.09
N LYS A 235 4.63 15.54 22.21
CA LYS A 235 4.90 16.17 23.51
C LYS A 235 6.15 17.06 23.48
N LEU A 236 7.15 16.70 22.68
CA LEU A 236 8.37 17.48 22.47
C LEU A 236 8.19 18.62 21.44
N GLY A 237 7.05 18.71 20.77
CA GLY A 237 6.78 19.72 19.74
C GLY A 237 7.58 19.52 18.45
N ILE A 238 8.14 18.32 18.22
CA ILE A 238 8.95 18.00 17.05
C ILE A 238 8.02 17.43 15.98
N TYR A 239 7.97 18.09 14.82
CA TYR A 239 7.21 17.62 13.65
C TYR A 239 8.10 17.66 12.43
N TRP A 240 8.26 16.50 11.79
CA TRP A 240 9.02 16.41 10.54
C TRP A 240 8.09 16.72 9.37
N LYS A 241 8.31 17.88 8.75
CA LYS A 241 7.58 18.36 7.58
C LYS A 241 8.51 18.37 6.37
N LEU A 242 7.93 18.21 5.18
CA LEU A 242 8.62 18.39 3.91
C LEU A 242 8.81 19.88 3.59
#